data_AF-A0A815TFG6-F1
#
_entry.id   AF-A0A815TFG6-F1
#
_cell.length_a   1.000
_cell.length_b   1.000
_cell.length_c   1.000
_cell.angle_alpha   90.00
_cell.angle_beta   90.00
_cell.angle_gamma   90.00
#
_symmetry.space_group_name_H-M   'P 1'
#
loop_
_entity.id
_entity.type
_entity.pdbx_description
1 polymer ?
#
loop_
_entity_poly.entity_id
_entity_poly.type
_entity_poly.pdbx_seq_one_letter_code
_entity_poly.pdbx_strand_id
1 'polypeptide(L)'
;MIPNTNSANEILQLKDGSILMVGMDNILYTAASLNGTRVQVPSNGSVIGITQLNNGMILVVDTKSMLYKWENFNANWVLVANGGGMIGVAALST
;
A
#
# COMPACT_ATOMS: atom_id res chain seq x y z
N MET A 1 -8.02 18.62 -12.56
CA MET A 1 -7.99 18.50 -11.08
C MET A 1 -8.61 17.16 -10.75
N ILE A 2 -7.91 16.27 -10.05
CA ILE A 2 -8.49 15.00 -9.58
C ILE A 2 -9.05 15.30 -8.17
N PRO A 3 -10.33 15.07 -7.90
CA PRO A 3 -10.88 15.33 -6.58
C PRO A 3 -10.35 14.28 -5.59
N ASN A 4 -9.82 14.71 -4.43
CA ASN A 4 -9.25 13.93 -3.29
C ASN A 4 -7.72 13.99 -3.07
N THR A 5 -6.95 14.77 -3.83
CA THR A 5 -5.47 14.68 -3.87
C THR A 5 -4.70 15.12 -2.62
N ASN A 6 -5.34 15.57 -1.54
CA ASN A 6 -4.65 16.12 -0.36
C ASN A 6 -4.76 15.26 0.90
N SER A 7 -5.49 14.15 0.86
CA SER A 7 -5.73 13.31 2.04
C SER A 7 -5.43 11.86 1.71
N ALA A 8 -4.62 11.22 2.55
CA ALA A 8 -4.31 9.79 2.48
C ALA A 8 -4.69 9.15 3.82
N ASN A 9 -5.26 7.95 3.77
CA ASN A 9 -5.53 7.15 4.97
C ASN A 9 -4.21 6.64 5.56
N GLU A 10 -3.24 6.33 4.70
CA GLU A 10 -1.92 5.86 5.09
C GLU A 10 -0.87 6.27 4.06
N ILE A 11 0.36 6.54 4.54
CA ILE A 11 1.52 6.88 3.72
C ILE A 11 2.71 6.03 4.19
N LEU A 12 3.41 5.44 3.22
CA LEU A 12 4.61 4.64 3.42
C LEU A 12 5.72 5.17 2.51
N GLN A 13 6.86 5.54 3.09
CA GLN A 13 8.07 5.74 2.31
C GLN A 13 8.73 4.37 2.06
N LEU A 14 8.96 4.06 0.79
CA LEU A 14 9.65 2.85 0.37
C LEU A 14 11.17 3.01 0.50
N LYS A 15 11.89 1.89 0.51
CA LYS A 15 13.36 1.84 0.59
C LYS A 15 14.08 2.60 -0.54
N ASP A 16 13.46 2.74 -1.70
CA ASP A 16 13.99 3.51 -2.83
C ASP A 16 13.74 5.04 -2.69
N GLY A 17 13.09 5.46 -1.60
CA GLY A 17 12.77 6.86 -1.31
C GLY A 17 11.44 7.32 -1.88
N SER A 18 10.80 6.54 -2.75
CA SER A 18 9.47 6.83 -3.28
C SER A 18 8.38 6.65 -2.20
N ILE A 19 7.19 7.14 -2.49
CA ILE A 19 6.05 7.10 -1.59
C ILE A 19 4.98 6.17 -2.17
N LEU A 20 4.51 5.23 -1.37
CA LEU A 20 3.29 4.47 -1.59
C LEU A 20 2.23 4.98 -0.61
N MET A 21 1.00 5.16 -1.05
CA MET A 21 -0.07 5.71 -0.22
C MET A 21 -1.43 5.10 -0.54
N VAL A 22 -2.27 5.04 0.48
CA VAL A 22 -3.68 4.63 0.38
C VAL A 22 -4.53 5.91 0.37
N GLY A 23 -5.19 6.17 -0.75
CA GLY A 23 -6.15 7.27 -0.87
C GLY A 23 -7.39 7.06 0.00
N MET A 24 -8.16 8.13 0.23
CA MET A 24 -9.45 8.02 0.95
C MET A 24 -10.49 7.16 0.21
N ASP A 25 -10.29 6.92 -1.08
CA ASP A 25 -11.03 5.99 -1.93
C ASP A 25 -10.56 4.52 -1.80
N ASN A 26 -9.61 4.26 -0.88
CA ASN A 26 -8.96 2.97 -0.70
C ASN A 26 -8.18 2.51 -1.94
N ILE A 27 -7.76 3.42 -2.81
CA ILE A 27 -6.93 3.14 -3.99
C ILE A 27 -5.46 3.42 -3.67
N LEU A 28 -4.55 2.61 -4.22
CA LEU A 28 -3.12 2.82 -4.09
C LEU A 28 -2.62 3.89 -5.08
N TYR A 29 -1.75 4.76 -4.59
CA TYR A 29 -1.01 5.72 -5.41
C TYR A 29 0.48 5.65 -5.10
N THR A 30 1.30 5.95 -6.09
CA THR A 30 2.75 6.13 -5.96
C THR A 30 3.14 7.57 -6.27
N ALA A 31 4.21 8.06 -5.65
CA ALA A 31 4.84 9.32 -5.99
C ALA A 31 6.36 9.21 -5.80
N ALA A 32 7.14 9.89 -6.65
CA ALA A 32 8.61 9.87 -6.54
C ALA A 32 9.14 10.54 -5.26
N SER A 33 8.34 11.38 -4.62
CA SER A 33 8.63 12.05 -3.34
C SER A 33 7.33 12.50 -2.68
N LEU A 34 7.38 12.97 -1.43
CA LEU A 34 6.19 13.42 -0.69
C LEU A 34 5.40 14.53 -1.40
N ASN A 35 6.10 15.40 -2.13
CA ASN A 35 5.51 16.50 -2.92
C ASN A 35 5.38 16.17 -4.41
N GLY A 36 5.71 14.94 -4.81
CA GLY A 36 5.70 14.50 -6.21
C GLY A 36 4.28 14.29 -6.75
N THR A 37 4.18 14.20 -8.07
CA THR A 37 2.93 13.82 -8.74
C THR A 37 2.51 12.42 -8.31
N ARG A 38 1.25 12.28 -7.91
CA ARG A 38 0.63 11.01 -7.55
C ARG A 38 0.17 10.29 -8.80
N VAL A 39 0.56 9.04 -8.96
CA VAL A 39 0.15 8.15 -10.04
C VAL A 39 -0.59 6.98 -9.43
N GLN A 40 -1.81 6.73 -9.89
CA GLN A 40 -2.60 5.59 -9.45
C GLN A 40 -1.85 4.29 -9.78
N VAL A 41 -1.73 3.40 -8.80
CA VAL A 41 -1.22 2.06 -9.05
C VAL A 41 -2.37 1.20 -9.56
N PRO A 42 -2.23 0.55 -10.74
CA PRO A 42 -3.19 -0.44 -11.18
C PRO A 42 -3.20 -1.59 -10.15
N SER A 43 -4.26 -1.68 -9.36
CA SER A 43 -4.41 -2.70 -8.33
C SER A 43 -5.81 -3.32 -8.42
N ASN A 44 -5.90 -4.60 -8.08
CA ASN A 44 -7.14 -5.37 -8.21
C ASN A 44 -8.06 -5.28 -6.98
N GLY A 45 -7.81 -4.35 -6.05
CA GLY A 45 -8.58 -4.28 -4.82
C GLY A 45 -8.46 -2.96 -4.08
N SER A 46 -9.34 -2.80 -3.08
CA SER A 46 -9.33 -1.68 -2.16
C SER A 46 -8.46 -1.98 -0.96
N VAL A 47 -7.62 -1.03 -0.54
CA VAL A 47 -6.60 -1.18 0.50
C VAL A 47 -6.92 -0.31 1.71
N ILE A 48 -6.63 -0.82 2.90
CA ILE A 48 -6.73 -0.08 4.16
C ILE A 48 -5.42 -0.08 4.96
N GLY A 49 -4.44 -0.91 4.58
CA GLY A 49 -3.18 -1.06 5.28
C GLY A 49 -2.02 -1.39 4.33
N ILE A 50 -0.87 -0.74 4.50
CA ILE A 50 0.36 -1.02 3.74
C ILE A 50 1.61 -1.00 4.61
N THR A 51 2.54 -1.92 4.37
CA THR A 51 3.90 -1.82 4.93
C THR A 51 4.93 -2.49 4.02
N GLN A 52 6.20 -2.10 4.14
CA GLN A 52 7.30 -2.73 3.42
C GLN A 52 8.21 -3.49 4.40
N LEU A 53 8.46 -4.77 4.10
CA LEU A 53 9.38 -5.61 4.85
C LEU A 53 10.85 -5.31 4.49
N ASN A 54 11.77 -5.79 5.33
CA ASN A 54 13.20 -5.56 5.13
C ASN A 54 13.75 -6.08 3.80
N ASN A 55 13.17 -7.15 3.27
CA ASN A 55 13.53 -7.73 1.97
C ASN A 55 12.88 -6.99 0.77
N GLY A 56 12.15 -5.90 0.99
CA GLY A 56 11.51 -5.10 -0.05
C GLY A 56 10.07 -5.50 -0.38
N MET A 57 9.61 -6.67 0.07
CA MET A 57 8.23 -7.13 -0.15
C MET A 57 7.23 -6.21 0.54
N ILE A 58 6.13 -5.89 -0.14
CA ILE A 58 5.04 -5.10 0.41
C ILE A 58 3.99 -6.05 0.97
N LEU A 59 3.47 -5.73 2.15
CA LEU A 59 2.26 -6.34 2.69
C LEU A 59 1.10 -5.37 2.55
N VAL A 60 -0.05 -5.90 2.18
CA VAL A 60 -1.28 -5.14 1.92
C VAL A 60 -2.42 -5.75 2.71
N VAL A 61 -3.21 -4.92 3.38
CA VAL A 61 -4.48 -5.31 3.99
C VAL A 61 -5.61 -4.72 3.16
N ASP A 62 -6.52 -5.57 2.68
CA ASP A 62 -7.68 -5.13 1.91
C ASP A 62 -8.86 -4.70 2.80
N THR A 63 -9.89 -4.12 2.19
CA THR A 63 -11.14 -3.73 2.89
C THR A 63 -11.94 -4.92 3.44
N LYS A 64 -11.56 -6.17 3.11
CA LYS A 64 -12.12 -7.40 3.70
C LYS A 64 -11.26 -7.91 4.85
N SER A 65 -10.31 -7.11 5.32
CA SER A 65 -9.41 -7.45 6.42
C SER A 65 -8.54 -8.67 6.15
N MET A 66 -8.19 -8.92 4.87
CA MET A 66 -7.30 -10.00 4.45
C MET A 66 -5.89 -9.46 4.16
N LEU A 67 -4.88 -10.19 4.62
CA LEU A 67 -3.47 -9.87 4.40
C LEU A 67 -2.93 -10.52 3.11
N TYR A 68 -2.26 -9.72 2.27
CA TYR A 68 -1.61 -10.17 1.04
C TYR A 68 -0.13 -9.79 1.02
N LYS A 69 0.64 -10.59 0.29
CA LYS A 69 2.00 -10.28 -0.15
C LYS A 69 1.96 -9.69 -1.56
N TRP A 70 2.80 -8.69 -1.77
CA TRP A 70 2.97 -8.05 -3.07
C TRP A 70 4.46 -7.80 -3.32
N GLU A 71 5.03 -8.54 -4.26
CA GLU A 71 6.48 -8.53 -4.50
C GLU A 71 6.94 -7.27 -5.23
N ASN A 72 6.16 -6.79 -6.19
CA ASN A 72 6.41 -5.57 -6.97
C ASN A 72 5.14 -5.12 -7.69
N PHE A 73 5.12 -3.88 -8.20
CA PHE A 73 3.95 -3.27 -8.83
C PHE A 73 3.41 -3.98 -10.09
N ASN A 74 4.17 -4.91 -10.68
CA ASN A 74 3.74 -5.72 -11.82
C ASN A 74 3.26 -7.12 -11.43
N ALA A 75 3.40 -7.52 -10.17
CA ALA A 75 3.00 -8.82 -9.67
C ALA A 75 1.57 -8.80 -9.14
N ASN A 76 0.91 -9.96 -9.20
CA ASN A 76 -0.38 -10.17 -8.53
C ASN A 76 -0.19 -10.26 -7.01
N TRP A 77 -1.24 -9.89 -6.27
CA TRP A 77 -1.27 -10.07 -4.82
C TRP A 77 -1.47 -11.54 -4.47
N VAL A 78 -0.71 -12.03 -3.49
CA VAL A 78 -0.78 -13.42 -3.02
C VAL A 78 -1.31 -13.42 -1.59
N LEU A 79 -2.44 -14.08 -1.36
CA LEU A 79 -3.07 -14.15 -0.04
C LEU A 79 -2.16 -14.86 0.97
N VAL A 80 -2.03 -14.29 2.16
CA VAL A 80 -1.38 -14.95 3.30
C VAL A 80 -2.43 -15.80 4.02
N ALA A 81 -2.19 -17.10 4.13
CA ALA A 81 -3.07 -18.02 4.85
C ALA A 81 -3.27 -17.55 6.31
N ASN A 82 -4.51 -17.66 6.81
CA ASN A 82 -4.95 -17.18 8.13
C ASN A 82 -4.84 -15.66 8.38
N GLY A 83 -4.64 -14.85 7.33
CA GLY A 83 -4.50 -13.40 7.45
C GLY A 83 -5.80 -12.60 7.60
N GLY A 84 -6.86 -13.16 8.19
CA GLY A 84 -8.18 -12.51 8.32
C GLY A 84 -8.32 -11.66 9.58
N GLY A 85 -9.18 -10.63 9.53
CA GLY A 85 -9.50 -9.76 10.68
C GLY A 85 -8.46 -8.66 10.95
N MET A 86 -7.57 -8.39 10.00
CA MET A 86 -6.55 -7.34 10.12
C MET A 86 -7.15 -5.96 9.86
N ILE A 87 -6.75 -4.97 10.66
CA ILE A 87 -7.12 -3.55 10.48
C ILE A 87 -5.92 -2.65 10.17
N GLY A 88 -4.72 -3.22 10.18
CA GLY A 88 -3.46 -2.53 9.92
C GLY A 88 -2.31 -3.53 9.93
N VAL A 89 -1.17 -3.14 9.36
CA VAL A 89 0.04 -3.95 9.29
C VAL A 89 1.26 -3.05 9.42
N ALA A 90 2.26 -3.48 10.19
CA ALA A 90 3.52 -2.76 10.33
C ALA A 90 4.69 -3.73 10.32
N ALA A 91 5.77 -3.36 9.62
CA ALA A 91 7.04 -4.05 9.70
C ALA A 91 7.88 -3.45 10.83
N LEU A 92 8.37 -4.30 11.75
CA LEU A 92 9.34 -3.89 12.75
C LEU A 92 10.76 -4.10 12.19
N SER A 93 11.53 -3.02 12.13
CA SER A 93 12.95 -3.09 11.83
C SER A 93 13.71 -3.47 13.11
N THR A 94 14.47 -4.56 13.06
CA THR A 94 15.43 -4.97 14.09
C THR A 94 16.81 -4.44 13.79
#